data_AF-A0A3A8NQL5-F1
#
_entry.id   AF-A0A3A8NQL5-F1
#
_cell.length_a   1.000
_cell.length_b   1.000
_cell.length_c   1.000
_cell.angle_alpha   90.00
_cell.angle_beta   90.00
_cell.angle_gamma   90.00
#
_symmetry.space_group_name_H-M   'P 1'
#
loop_
_entity.id
_entity.type
_entity.pdbx_description
1 polymer ?
#
loop_
_entity_poly.entity_id
_entity_poly.type
_entity_poly.pdbx_seq_one_letter_code
_entity_poly.pdbx_strand_id
1 'polypeptide(L)'
;MTTTTAPAPEPTPAPAPTKRRWRNFLLDAPFQLKLTGYIVGVSLVLAALLGIFLVRAANTLMHETATAVDARSRAAEVSRELSGATLSNELLAHMDDPSFEAKFREQAQAIDAGYEAERTAIVAQRAELERHQRLTWWVLGLCMLGFIVVVALATIVVTHRMVGPLFRIKRMVREVADGRLRPPQHGLREGDELQDVFEAARDMTQRLRNQQEEDARVLAEALEQAKQKGVTGPWVDELSALEARFRERLAR
;
A
#
# COMPACT_ATOMS: atom_id res chain seq x y z
N MET A 1 -41.56 43.33 -56.69
CA MET A 1 -41.29 42.04 -56.03
C MET A 1 -39.98 42.17 -55.28
N THR A 2 -40.01 42.31 -53.96
CA THR A 2 -38.81 42.31 -53.10
C THR A 2 -39.17 41.61 -51.80
N THR A 3 -38.73 40.36 -51.68
CA THR A 3 -38.80 39.55 -50.46
C THR A 3 -37.62 39.93 -49.55
N THR A 4 -37.92 40.48 -48.38
CA THR A 4 -36.94 40.67 -47.29
C THR A 4 -37.11 39.52 -46.30
N THR A 5 -36.14 38.61 -46.29
CA THR A 5 -36.03 37.49 -45.34
C THR A 5 -35.41 37.99 -44.04
N ALA A 6 -36.07 37.75 -42.90
CA ALA A 6 -35.53 38.03 -41.57
C ALA A 6 -34.54 36.91 -41.13
N PRO A 7 -33.46 37.23 -40.38
CA PRO A 7 -32.53 36.21 -39.90
C PRO A 7 -33.03 35.55 -38.60
N ALA A 8 -32.74 34.26 -38.44
CA ALA A 8 -33.09 33.45 -37.27
C ALA A 8 -32.17 33.76 -36.05
N PRO A 9 -32.63 33.55 -34.81
CA PRO A 9 -31.84 33.83 -33.61
C PRO A 9 -30.78 32.73 -33.35
N GLU A 10 -29.57 33.14 -32.96
CA GLU A 10 -28.46 32.25 -32.60
C GLU A 10 -28.68 31.54 -31.25
N PRO A 11 -28.16 30.31 -31.07
CA PRO A 11 -28.29 29.56 -29.82
C PRO A 11 -27.27 30.03 -28.76
N THR A 12 -27.77 30.32 -27.56
CA THR A 12 -26.98 30.71 -26.38
C THR A 12 -25.95 29.63 -25.99
N PRO A 13 -24.69 29.98 -25.69
CA PRO A 13 -23.68 29.00 -25.30
C PRO A 13 -23.92 28.46 -23.88
N ALA A 14 -23.78 27.14 -23.71
CA ALA A 14 -23.93 26.45 -22.44
C ALA A 14 -22.82 26.84 -21.42
N PRO A 15 -23.13 26.90 -20.11
CA PRO A 15 -22.15 27.29 -19.10
C PRO A 15 -21.06 26.21 -18.92
N ALA A 16 -19.80 26.66 -18.89
CA ALA A 16 -18.64 25.79 -18.74
C ALA A 16 -18.59 25.10 -17.35
N PRO A 17 -18.10 23.84 -17.27
CA PRO A 17 -18.06 23.08 -16.02
C PRO A 17 -17.05 23.68 -15.03
N THR A 18 -17.51 24.00 -13.82
CA THR A 18 -16.69 24.54 -12.75
C THR A 18 -15.69 23.49 -12.23
N LYS A 19 -14.39 23.81 -12.32
CA LYS A 19 -13.30 22.99 -11.78
C LYS A 19 -13.46 22.84 -10.26
N ARG A 20 -13.84 21.64 -9.81
CA ARG A 20 -13.92 21.29 -8.38
C ARG A 20 -12.52 21.37 -7.76
N ARG A 21 -12.31 22.37 -6.88
CA ARG A 21 -11.05 22.57 -6.15
C ARG A 21 -10.83 21.40 -5.19
N TRP A 22 -9.65 20.78 -5.29
CA TRP A 22 -9.15 19.69 -4.44
C TRP A 22 -9.15 20.00 -2.93
N ARG A 23 -9.32 21.27 -2.57
CA ARG A 23 -9.29 21.76 -1.20
C ARG A 23 -10.49 21.35 -0.33
N ASN A 24 -11.55 20.78 -0.93
CA ASN A 24 -12.71 20.27 -0.17
C ASN A 24 -12.61 18.78 0.17
N PHE A 25 -11.51 18.10 -0.18
CA PHE A 25 -11.34 16.66 0.02
C PHE A 25 -10.75 16.28 1.39
N LEU A 26 -10.31 17.26 2.18
CA LEU A 26 -9.69 17.06 3.51
C LEU A 26 -10.67 17.25 4.68
N LEU A 27 -11.97 17.41 4.42
CA LEU A 27 -12.94 17.83 5.44
C LEU A 27 -13.39 16.74 6.42
N ASP A 28 -12.87 15.51 6.35
CA ASP A 28 -13.08 14.47 7.39
C ASP A 28 -11.88 13.49 7.45
N ALA A 29 -10.72 13.99 7.90
CA ALA A 29 -9.48 13.22 8.06
C ALA A 29 -9.43 12.12 9.17
N PRO A 30 -10.24 12.12 10.26
CA PRO A 30 -9.92 11.28 11.41
C PRO A 30 -10.21 9.79 11.20
N PHE A 31 -11.17 9.41 10.36
CA PHE A 31 -11.44 7.98 10.08
C PHE A 31 -10.38 7.39 9.15
N GLN A 32 -10.01 8.16 8.11
CA GLN A 32 -8.96 7.79 7.17
C GLN A 32 -7.61 7.59 7.87
N LEU A 33 -7.23 8.55 8.73
CA LEU A 33 -5.96 8.48 9.46
C LEU A 33 -5.88 7.31 10.44
N LYS A 34 -7.01 6.94 11.07
CA LYS A 34 -7.04 5.77 11.96
C LYS A 34 -6.84 4.46 11.20
N LEU A 35 -7.60 4.24 10.13
CA LEU A 35 -7.49 3.01 9.34
C LEU A 35 -6.14 2.91 8.63
N THR A 36 -5.71 3.98 7.96
CA THR A 36 -4.38 4.04 7.32
C THR A 36 -3.27 3.85 8.36
N GLY A 37 -3.40 4.46 9.55
CA GLY A 37 -2.45 4.28 10.64
C GLY A 37 -2.32 2.83 11.10
N TYR A 38 -3.45 2.12 11.27
CA TYR A 38 -3.43 0.68 11.59
C TYR A 38 -2.77 -0.15 10.49
N ILE A 39 -3.13 0.06 9.22
CA ILE A 39 -2.59 -0.73 8.10
C ILE A 39 -1.08 -0.48 7.95
N VAL A 40 -0.65 0.79 8.02
CA VAL A 40 0.78 1.16 7.97
C VAL A 40 1.53 0.57 9.15
N GLY A 41 0.96 0.59 10.35
CA GLY A 41 1.55 -0.03 11.54
C GLY A 41 1.77 -1.53 11.39
N VAL A 42 0.74 -2.27 10.96
CA VAL A 42 0.83 -3.72 10.70
C VAL A 42 1.86 -4.01 9.60
N SER A 43 1.87 -3.19 8.55
CA SER A 43 2.81 -3.33 7.44
C SER A 43 4.26 -3.12 7.87
N LEU A 44 4.51 -2.13 8.74
CA LEU A 44 5.83 -1.89 9.34
C LEU A 44 6.29 -3.07 10.20
N VAL A 45 5.39 -3.66 10.98
CA VAL A 45 5.70 -4.87 11.77
C VAL A 45 6.06 -6.03 10.84
N LEU A 46 5.27 -6.25 9.78
CA LEU A 46 5.55 -7.31 8.81
C LEU A 46 6.89 -7.09 8.09
N ALA A 47 7.18 -5.86 7.68
CA ALA A 47 8.44 -5.47 7.07
C ALA A 47 9.63 -5.69 8.02
N ALA A 48 9.47 -5.35 9.30
CA ALA A 48 10.49 -5.58 10.32
C ALA A 48 10.76 -7.07 10.54
N LEU A 49 9.71 -7.90 10.64
CA LEU A 49 9.84 -9.35 10.78
C LEU A 49 10.54 -9.97 9.56
N LEU A 50 10.13 -9.58 8.36
CA LEU A 50 10.76 -10.03 7.12
C LEU A 50 12.22 -9.58 7.03
N GLY A 51 12.52 -8.35 7.45
CA GLY A 51 13.88 -7.82 7.49
C GLY A 51 14.78 -8.59 8.46
N ILE A 52 14.29 -8.86 9.68
CA ILE A 52 15.02 -9.68 10.66
C ILE A 52 15.29 -11.08 10.11
N PHE A 53 14.30 -11.70 9.45
CA PHE A 53 14.45 -13.00 8.83
C PHE A 53 15.52 -13.00 7.72
N LEU A 54 15.48 -12.02 6.82
CA LEU A 54 16.43 -11.91 5.71
C LEU A 54 17.85 -11.63 6.22
N VAL A 55 18.01 -10.77 7.22
CA VAL A 55 19.31 -10.51 7.87
C VAL A 55 19.84 -11.78 8.54
N ARG A 56 19.00 -12.52 9.25
CA ARG A 56 19.41 -13.80 9.84
C ARG A 56 19.87 -14.79 8.78
N ALA A 57 19.10 -14.96 7.71
CA ALA A 57 19.42 -15.87 6.61
C ALA A 57 20.72 -15.46 5.89
N ALA A 58 20.91 -14.17 5.63
CA ALA A 58 22.14 -13.65 5.04
C ALA A 58 23.35 -13.89 5.95
N ASN A 59 23.21 -13.60 7.25
CA ASN A 59 24.29 -13.78 8.22
C ASN A 59 24.68 -15.26 8.37
N THR A 60 23.73 -16.20 8.35
CA THR A 60 24.05 -17.63 8.44
C THR A 60 24.88 -18.11 7.25
N LEU A 61 24.53 -17.68 6.03
CA LEU A 61 25.26 -18.06 4.81
C LEU A 61 26.65 -17.38 4.72
N MET A 62 26.74 -16.12 5.16
CA MET A 62 27.99 -15.36 5.13
C MET A 62 29.01 -15.84 6.17
N HIS A 63 28.56 -16.25 7.36
CA HIS A 63 29.48 -16.79 8.37
C HIS A 63 30.11 -18.13 7.96
N GLU A 64 29.34 -19.00 7.31
CA GLU A 64 29.85 -20.29 6.84
C GLU A 64 30.94 -20.11 5.75
N THR A 65 30.70 -19.22 4.80
CA THR A 65 31.67 -18.95 3.72
C THR A 65 32.92 -18.23 4.22
N ALA A 66 32.78 -17.26 5.13
CA ALA A 66 33.92 -16.56 5.71
C ALA A 66 34.82 -17.49 6.55
N THR A 67 34.20 -18.33 7.40
CA THR A 67 34.95 -19.27 8.24
C THR A 67 35.68 -20.34 7.42
N ALA A 68 35.10 -20.81 6.31
CA ALA A 68 35.76 -21.74 5.41
C ALA A 68 37.03 -21.15 4.75
N VAL A 69 36.98 -19.88 4.34
CA VAL A 69 38.13 -19.18 3.76
C VAL A 69 39.19 -18.86 4.81
N ASP A 70 38.79 -18.47 6.02
CA ASP A 70 39.71 -18.27 7.15
C ASP A 70 40.39 -19.58 7.57
N ALA A 71 39.66 -20.70 7.60
CA ALA A 71 40.23 -22.01 7.91
C ALA A 71 41.25 -22.43 6.84
N ARG A 72 40.93 -22.22 5.56
CA ARG A 72 41.85 -22.49 4.44
C ARG A 72 43.12 -21.64 4.53
N SER A 73 43.01 -20.36 4.87
CA SER A 73 44.19 -19.49 4.98
C SER A 73 45.09 -19.89 6.13
N ARG A 74 44.54 -20.24 7.29
CA ARG A 74 45.32 -20.74 8.43
C ARG A 74 46.00 -22.06 8.11
N ALA A 75 45.33 -22.97 7.40
CA ALA A 75 45.94 -24.23 6.98
C ALA A 75 47.13 -23.99 6.04
N ALA A 76 47.03 -23.04 5.10
CA ALA A 76 48.13 -22.67 4.21
C ALA A 76 49.32 -22.04 4.98
N GLU A 77 49.05 -21.17 5.96
CA GLU A 77 50.09 -20.56 6.82
C GLU A 77 50.84 -21.61 7.66
N VAL A 78 50.09 -22.48 8.35
CA VAL A 78 50.67 -23.56 9.15
C VAL A 78 51.46 -24.53 8.27
N SER A 79 50.96 -24.86 7.08
CA SER A 79 51.68 -25.71 6.13
C SER A 79 53.00 -25.08 5.68
N ARG A 80 53.03 -23.75 5.46
CA ARG A 80 54.26 -23.02 5.14
C ARG A 80 55.26 -23.02 6.29
N GLU A 81 54.81 -22.74 7.52
CA GLU A 81 55.67 -22.74 8.69
C GLU A 81 56.28 -24.12 8.96
N LEU A 82 55.45 -25.18 8.88
CA LEU A 82 55.89 -26.55 9.07
C LEU A 82 56.91 -26.95 7.98
N SER A 83 56.61 -26.62 6.71
CA SER A 83 57.54 -26.88 5.59
C SER A 83 58.85 -26.14 5.78
N GLY A 84 58.83 -24.87 6.18
CA GLY A 84 60.03 -24.09 6.46
C GLY A 84 60.87 -24.67 7.60
N ALA A 85 60.23 -25.13 8.68
CA ALA A 85 60.90 -25.77 9.81
C ALA A 85 61.53 -27.12 9.43
N THR A 86 60.79 -27.96 8.70
CA THR A 86 61.30 -29.27 8.23
C THR A 86 62.46 -29.08 7.26
N LEU A 87 62.31 -28.19 6.26
CA LEU A 87 63.35 -27.89 5.29
C LEU A 87 64.61 -27.32 5.97
N SER A 88 64.45 -26.38 6.91
CA SER A 88 65.58 -25.82 7.67
C SER A 88 66.34 -26.89 8.46
N ASN A 89 65.63 -27.82 9.09
CA ASN A 89 66.23 -28.93 9.83
C ASN A 89 66.98 -29.90 8.90
N GLU A 90 66.38 -30.28 7.77
CA GLU A 90 66.98 -31.17 6.77
C GLU A 90 68.27 -30.58 6.17
N LEU A 91 68.28 -29.26 5.93
CA LEU A 91 69.45 -28.51 5.45
C LEU A 91 70.61 -28.57 6.43
N LEU A 92 70.35 -28.37 7.73
CA LEU A 92 71.37 -28.43 8.78
C LEU A 92 72.02 -29.81 8.88
N ALA A 93 71.30 -30.89 8.56
CA ALA A 93 71.79 -32.25 8.62
C ALA A 93 72.70 -32.66 7.44
N HIS A 94 72.62 -31.95 6.30
CA HIS A 94 73.31 -32.31 5.05
C HIS A 94 74.11 -31.14 4.45
N MET A 95 74.60 -30.24 5.31
CA MET A 95 75.22 -28.96 4.92
C MET A 95 76.51 -29.09 4.09
N ASP A 96 77.16 -30.27 4.10
CA ASP A 96 78.44 -30.52 3.43
C ASP A 96 78.30 -31.14 2.01
N ASP A 97 77.07 -31.40 1.53
CA ASP A 97 76.81 -31.99 0.19
C ASP A 97 76.25 -30.95 -0.82
N PRO A 98 77.06 -30.49 -1.80
CA PRO A 98 76.63 -29.50 -2.79
C PRO A 98 75.54 -30.00 -3.76
N SER A 99 75.39 -31.33 -3.92
CA SER A 99 74.34 -31.91 -4.76
C SER A 99 72.98 -31.93 -4.07
N PHE A 100 72.98 -32.05 -2.74
CA PHE A 100 71.80 -31.94 -1.89
C PHE A 100 71.27 -30.50 -1.86
N GLU A 101 72.16 -29.50 -1.76
CA GLU A 101 71.78 -28.08 -1.77
C GLU A 101 71.01 -27.67 -3.05
N ALA A 102 71.40 -28.20 -4.21
CA ALA A 102 70.75 -27.89 -5.48
C ALA A 102 69.31 -28.41 -5.54
N LYS A 103 69.10 -29.69 -5.17
CA LYS A 103 67.76 -30.29 -5.08
C LYS A 103 66.91 -29.63 -4.00
N PHE A 104 67.53 -29.26 -2.89
CA PHE A 104 66.88 -28.54 -1.81
C PHE A 104 66.36 -27.17 -2.25
N ARG A 105 67.19 -26.39 -2.96
CA ARG A 105 66.77 -25.09 -3.52
C ARG A 105 65.60 -25.25 -4.49
N GLU A 106 65.63 -26.26 -5.34
CA GLU A 106 64.53 -26.57 -6.26
C GLU A 106 63.23 -26.90 -5.50
N GLN A 107 63.30 -27.74 -4.46
CA GLN A 107 62.14 -28.11 -3.64
C GLN A 107 61.59 -26.92 -2.84
N ALA A 108 62.45 -26.08 -2.26
CA ALA A 108 62.05 -24.86 -1.57
C ALA A 108 61.35 -23.89 -2.54
N GLN A 109 61.90 -23.70 -3.74
CA GLN A 109 61.28 -22.86 -4.78
C GLN A 109 59.92 -23.39 -5.22
N ALA A 110 59.76 -24.71 -5.36
CA ALA A 110 58.49 -25.33 -5.72
C ALA A 110 57.42 -25.13 -4.63
N ILE A 111 57.80 -25.24 -3.35
CA ILE A 111 56.91 -25.00 -2.20
C ILE A 111 56.52 -23.51 -2.11
N ASP A 112 57.48 -22.61 -2.25
CA ASP A 112 57.23 -21.16 -2.25
C ASP A 112 56.29 -20.75 -3.39
N ALA A 113 56.50 -21.30 -4.59
CA ALA A 113 55.63 -21.06 -5.74
C ALA A 113 54.20 -21.58 -5.51
N GLY A 114 54.06 -22.78 -4.92
CA GLY A 114 52.75 -23.34 -4.55
C GLY A 114 52.02 -22.50 -3.50
N TYR A 115 52.75 -22.00 -2.49
CA TYR A 115 52.19 -21.13 -1.46
C TYR A 115 51.73 -19.79 -2.03
N GLU A 116 52.53 -19.12 -2.86
CA GLU A 116 52.13 -17.84 -3.45
C GLU A 116 50.91 -18.00 -4.39
N ALA A 117 50.81 -19.13 -5.10
CA ALA A 117 49.62 -19.47 -5.88
C ALA A 117 48.37 -19.65 -5.00
N GLU A 118 48.48 -20.36 -3.87
CA GLU A 118 47.37 -20.51 -2.93
C GLU A 118 46.98 -19.19 -2.24
N ARG A 119 47.97 -18.40 -1.83
CA ARG A 119 47.77 -17.08 -1.22
C ARG A 119 47.02 -16.13 -2.15
N THR A 120 47.45 -16.05 -3.41
CA THR A 120 46.78 -15.19 -4.40
C THR A 120 45.34 -15.64 -4.65
N ALA A 121 45.07 -16.95 -4.68
CA ALA A 121 43.71 -17.49 -4.77
C ALA A 121 42.86 -17.12 -3.55
N ILE A 122 43.40 -17.22 -2.33
CA ILE A 122 42.70 -16.84 -1.09
C ILE A 122 42.39 -15.34 -1.06
N VAL A 123 43.35 -14.49 -1.43
CA VAL A 123 43.15 -13.03 -1.49
C VAL A 123 42.08 -12.67 -2.51
N ALA A 124 42.10 -13.29 -3.69
CA ALA A 124 41.07 -13.09 -4.70
C ALA A 124 39.69 -13.55 -4.20
N GLN A 125 39.62 -14.70 -3.52
CA GLN A 125 38.37 -15.23 -2.96
C GLN A 125 37.79 -14.32 -1.87
N ARG A 126 38.63 -13.78 -0.97
CA ARG A 126 38.21 -12.79 0.04
C ARG A 126 37.66 -11.51 -0.59
N ALA A 127 38.36 -10.98 -1.60
CA ALA A 127 37.92 -9.78 -2.31
C ALA A 127 36.56 -9.98 -3.00
N GLU A 128 36.32 -11.17 -3.55
CA GLU A 128 35.02 -11.50 -4.16
C GLU A 128 33.91 -11.63 -3.12
N LEU A 129 34.18 -12.27 -1.98
CA LEU A 129 33.25 -12.37 -0.85
C LEU A 129 32.83 -10.99 -0.33
N GLU A 130 33.76 -10.05 -0.18
CA GLU A 130 33.45 -8.68 0.25
C GLU A 130 32.55 -7.94 -0.75
N ARG A 131 32.79 -8.12 -2.07
CA ARG A 131 31.93 -7.55 -3.12
C ARG A 131 30.54 -8.17 -3.08
N HIS A 132 30.45 -9.50 -3.03
CA HIS A 132 29.19 -10.22 -2.93
C HIS A 132 28.41 -9.80 -1.69
N GLN A 133 29.08 -9.67 -0.55
CA GLN A 133 28.48 -9.19 0.70
C GLN A 133 27.92 -7.78 0.52
N ARG A 134 28.73 -6.83 0.01
CA ARG A 134 28.30 -5.44 -0.20
C ARG A 134 27.12 -5.35 -1.16
N LEU A 135 27.17 -6.06 -2.28
CA LEU A 135 26.08 -6.13 -3.26
C LEU A 135 24.82 -6.74 -2.64
N THR A 136 24.95 -7.85 -1.91
CA THR A 136 23.82 -8.49 -1.22
C THR A 136 23.16 -7.53 -0.24
N TRP A 137 23.92 -6.78 0.56
CA TRP A 137 23.38 -5.78 1.48
C TRP A 137 22.67 -4.63 0.76
N TRP A 138 23.24 -4.12 -0.33
CA TRP A 138 22.60 -3.09 -1.15
C TRP A 138 21.29 -3.58 -1.79
N VAL A 139 21.31 -4.77 -2.41
CA VAL A 139 20.13 -5.39 -3.02
C VAL A 139 19.06 -5.65 -1.96
N LEU A 140 19.44 -6.21 -0.81
CA LEU A 140 18.53 -6.47 0.29
C LEU A 140 17.87 -5.18 0.81
N GLY A 141 18.68 -4.14 1.03
CA GLY A 141 18.20 -2.83 1.45
C GLY A 141 17.25 -2.19 0.43
N LEU A 142 17.59 -2.27 -0.86
CA LEU A 142 16.76 -1.73 -1.95
C LEU A 142 15.44 -2.50 -2.09
N CYS A 143 15.48 -3.83 -2.02
CA CYS A 143 14.28 -4.67 -2.04
C CYS A 143 13.37 -4.38 -0.84
N MET A 144 13.94 -4.22 0.35
CA MET A 144 13.18 -3.87 1.56
C MET A 144 12.53 -2.48 1.44
N LEU A 145 13.28 -1.49 0.97
CA LEU A 145 12.75 -0.15 0.74
C LEU A 145 11.63 -0.17 -0.33
N GLY A 146 11.86 -0.89 -1.43
CA GLY A 146 10.87 -1.08 -2.48
C GLY A 146 9.59 -1.73 -1.96
N PHE A 147 9.70 -2.77 -1.14
CA PHE A 147 8.57 -3.41 -0.48
C PHE A 147 7.77 -2.42 0.38
N ILE A 148 8.45 -1.63 1.22
CA ILE A 148 7.79 -0.61 2.06
C ILE A 148 7.04 0.40 1.19
N VAL A 149 7.65 0.88 0.11
CA VAL A 149 7.02 1.84 -0.82
C VAL A 149 5.80 1.23 -1.51
N VAL A 150 5.90 0.00 -2.02
CA VAL A 150 4.78 -0.70 -2.66
C VAL A 150 3.61 -0.87 -1.70
N VAL A 151 3.87 -1.30 -0.47
CA VAL A 151 2.82 -1.48 0.55
C VAL A 151 2.19 -0.15 0.95
N ALA A 152 2.99 0.92 1.09
CA ALA A 152 2.48 2.26 1.37
C ALA A 152 1.56 2.76 0.24
N LEU A 153 1.99 2.63 -1.01
CA LEU A 153 1.19 3.02 -2.18
C LEU A 153 -0.10 2.20 -2.29
N ALA A 154 -0.01 0.88 -2.11
CA ALA A 154 -1.18 0.00 -2.12
C ALA A 154 -2.20 0.41 -1.04
N THR A 155 -1.73 0.71 0.17
CA THR A 155 -2.57 1.18 1.28
C THR A 155 -3.30 2.48 0.92
N ILE A 156 -2.61 3.43 0.31
CA ILE A 156 -3.21 4.70 -0.13
C ILE A 156 -4.29 4.46 -1.19
N VAL A 157 -4.03 3.59 -2.17
CA VAL A 157 -4.97 3.27 -3.25
C VAL A 157 -6.25 2.65 -2.69
N VAL A 158 -6.13 1.63 -1.82
CA VAL A 158 -7.29 0.97 -1.19
C VAL A 158 -8.08 1.97 -0.35
N THR A 159 -7.38 2.78 0.45
CA THR A 159 -8.02 3.81 1.28
C THR A 159 -8.84 4.79 0.43
N HIS A 160 -8.33 5.19 -0.74
CA HIS A 160 -9.05 6.10 -1.63
C HIS A 160 -10.33 5.49 -2.22
N ARG A 161 -10.34 4.18 -2.51
CA ARG A 161 -11.54 3.45 -2.98
C ARG A 161 -12.63 3.31 -1.92
N MET A 162 -12.28 3.46 -0.64
CA MET A 162 -13.22 3.34 0.48
C MET A 162 -13.79 4.68 0.97
N VAL A 163 -12.93 5.70 1.13
CA VAL A 163 -13.29 6.94 1.86
C VAL A 163 -14.38 7.76 1.16
N GLY A 164 -14.31 7.88 -0.17
CA GLY A 164 -15.30 8.64 -0.95
C GLY A 164 -16.73 8.10 -0.79
N PRO A 165 -16.94 6.81 -1.09
CA PRO A 165 -18.20 6.11 -0.82
C PRO A 165 -18.70 6.24 0.61
N LEU A 166 -17.81 6.03 1.59
CA LEU A 166 -18.16 6.05 3.00
C LEU A 166 -18.71 7.40 3.44
N PHE A 167 -18.10 8.50 2.98
CA PHE A 167 -18.58 9.85 3.26
C PHE A 167 -19.99 10.08 2.70
N ARG A 168 -20.25 9.57 1.49
CA ARG A 168 -21.57 9.71 0.85
C ARG A 168 -22.65 8.95 1.63
N ILE A 169 -22.36 7.74 2.08
CA ILE A 169 -23.25 6.93 2.92
C ILE A 169 -23.51 7.62 4.26
N LYS A 170 -22.46 8.07 4.96
CA LYS A 170 -22.57 8.82 6.24
C LYS A 170 -23.47 10.04 6.09
N ARG A 171 -23.36 10.76 4.97
CA ARG A 171 -24.22 11.91 4.66
C ARG A 171 -25.68 11.49 4.45
N MET A 172 -25.94 10.42 3.68
CA MET A 172 -27.30 9.91 3.50
C MET A 172 -27.95 9.51 4.81
N VAL A 173 -27.23 8.80 5.67
CA VAL A 173 -27.72 8.42 7.00
C VAL A 173 -28.06 9.65 7.84
N ARG A 174 -27.23 10.70 7.78
CA ARG A 174 -27.51 11.96 8.49
C ARG A 174 -28.69 12.72 7.90
N GLU A 175 -28.86 12.73 6.58
CA GLU A 175 -30.02 13.33 5.91
C GLU A 175 -31.31 12.60 6.33
N VAL A 176 -31.30 11.26 6.37
CA VAL A 176 -32.42 10.45 6.87
C VAL A 176 -32.70 10.74 8.34
N ALA A 177 -31.66 10.85 9.18
CA ALA A 177 -31.80 11.21 10.60
C ALA A 177 -32.42 12.60 10.81
N ASP A 178 -32.12 13.55 9.92
CA ASP A 178 -32.72 14.88 9.91
C ASP A 178 -34.13 14.90 9.28
N GLY A 179 -34.67 13.73 8.88
CA GLY A 179 -35.98 13.60 8.24
C GLY A 179 -36.02 14.02 6.78
N ARG A 180 -34.86 14.23 6.13
CA ARG A 180 -34.75 14.56 4.70
C ARG A 180 -34.55 13.28 3.89
N LEU A 181 -35.57 12.88 3.14
CA LEU A 181 -35.56 11.65 2.34
C LEU A 181 -35.24 11.97 0.88
N ARG A 182 -33.96 12.23 0.61
CA ARG A 182 -33.44 12.53 -0.73
C ARG A 182 -32.58 11.37 -1.26
N PRO A 183 -33.19 10.38 -1.92
CA PRO A 183 -32.44 9.30 -2.53
C PRO A 183 -31.54 9.86 -3.66
N PRO A 184 -30.23 9.53 -3.67
CA PRO A 184 -29.34 9.97 -4.73
C PRO A 184 -29.70 9.32 -6.07
N GLN A 185 -29.73 10.14 -7.14
CA GLN A 185 -30.09 9.69 -8.50
C GLN A 185 -28.99 8.87 -9.21
N HIS A 186 -27.75 8.95 -8.73
CA HIS A 186 -26.59 8.33 -9.39
C HIS A 186 -25.85 7.42 -8.41
N GLY A 187 -25.36 6.28 -8.89
CA GLY A 187 -24.54 5.34 -8.14
C GLY A 187 -23.16 5.88 -7.72
N LEU A 188 -22.37 5.02 -7.08
CA LEU A 188 -20.94 5.24 -6.86
C LEU A 188 -20.14 4.95 -8.14
N ARG A 189 -18.83 5.27 -8.13
CA ARG A 189 -17.96 4.98 -9.26
C ARG A 189 -17.76 3.47 -9.39
N GLU A 190 -17.62 2.97 -10.62
CA GLU A 190 -17.23 1.59 -10.88
C GLU A 190 -15.88 1.27 -10.20
N GLY A 191 -15.85 0.20 -9.41
CA GLY A 191 -14.66 -0.25 -8.68
C GLY A 191 -14.46 0.37 -7.29
N ASP A 192 -15.45 1.07 -6.74
CA ASP A 192 -15.49 1.42 -5.32
C ASP A 192 -15.98 0.22 -4.50
N GLU A 193 -15.36 -0.06 -3.35
CA GLU A 193 -15.64 -1.30 -2.59
C GLU A 193 -16.97 -1.27 -1.81
N LEU A 194 -17.54 -0.08 -1.55
CA LEU A 194 -18.79 0.09 -0.78
C LEU A 194 -20.03 0.23 -1.66
N GLN A 195 -20.01 -0.28 -2.90
CA GLN A 195 -21.15 -0.22 -3.80
C GLN A 195 -22.40 -0.88 -3.22
N ASP A 196 -22.29 -2.10 -2.72
CA ASP A 196 -23.43 -2.85 -2.17
C ASP A 196 -24.06 -2.14 -0.95
N VAL A 197 -23.21 -1.60 -0.06
CA VAL A 197 -23.67 -0.86 1.13
C VAL A 197 -24.35 0.45 0.72
N PHE A 198 -23.81 1.13 -0.29
CA PHE A 198 -24.41 2.34 -0.83
C PHE A 198 -25.76 2.07 -1.48
N GLU A 199 -25.88 1.00 -2.26
CA GLU A 199 -27.13 0.59 -2.89
C GLU A 199 -28.19 0.25 -1.85
N ALA A 200 -27.82 -0.53 -0.82
CA ALA A 200 -28.71 -0.83 0.30
C ALA A 200 -29.18 0.44 1.04
N ALA A 201 -28.27 1.40 1.28
CA ALA A 201 -28.63 2.68 1.90
C ALA A 201 -29.55 3.52 1.01
N ARG A 202 -29.32 3.53 -0.30
CA ARG A 202 -30.15 4.23 -1.28
C ARG A 202 -31.55 3.64 -1.31
N ASP A 203 -31.65 2.32 -1.36
CA ASP A 203 -32.93 1.60 -1.38
C ASP A 203 -33.71 1.81 -0.08
N MET A 204 -33.02 1.83 1.06
CA MET A 204 -33.64 2.23 2.34
C MET A 204 -34.24 3.63 2.26
N THR A 205 -33.48 4.63 1.81
CA THR A 205 -33.98 6.01 1.67
C THR A 205 -35.14 6.10 0.68
N GLN A 206 -35.08 5.36 -0.44
CA GLN A 206 -36.15 5.31 -1.43
C GLN A 206 -37.44 4.72 -0.85
N ARG A 207 -37.35 3.59 -0.14
CA ARG A 207 -38.52 2.94 0.48
C ARG A 207 -39.16 3.83 1.55
N LEU A 208 -38.36 4.47 2.40
CA LEU A 208 -38.87 5.43 3.39
C LEU A 208 -39.58 6.62 2.71
N ARG A 209 -39.02 7.12 1.61
CA ARG A 209 -39.64 8.21 0.85
C ARG A 209 -40.97 7.78 0.26
N ASN A 210 -41.01 6.62 -0.38
CA ASN A 210 -42.24 6.08 -0.98
C ASN A 210 -43.33 5.87 0.08
N GLN A 211 -42.96 5.34 1.26
CA GLN A 211 -43.89 5.20 2.39
C GLN A 211 -44.45 6.56 2.84
N GLN A 212 -43.61 7.58 3.01
CA GLN A 212 -44.09 8.92 3.38
C GLN A 212 -44.96 9.57 2.30
N GLU A 213 -44.64 9.37 1.02
CA GLU A 213 -45.45 9.86 -0.10
C GLU A 213 -46.83 9.19 -0.12
N GLU A 214 -46.88 7.87 0.14
CA GLU A 214 -48.13 7.11 0.23
C GLU A 214 -48.97 7.52 1.44
N ASP A 215 -48.38 7.62 2.64
CA ASP A 215 -49.06 8.06 3.85
C ASP A 215 -49.62 9.48 3.69
N ALA A 216 -48.85 10.40 3.08
CA ALA A 216 -49.29 11.76 2.81
C ALA A 216 -50.46 11.80 1.81
N ARG A 217 -50.42 10.96 0.76
CA ARG A 217 -51.50 10.85 -0.23
C ARG A 217 -52.79 10.35 0.43
N VAL A 218 -52.73 9.27 1.20
CA VAL A 218 -53.90 8.70 1.90
C VAL A 218 -54.50 9.71 2.87
N LEU A 219 -53.66 10.44 3.62
CA LEU A 219 -54.13 11.49 4.53
C LEU A 219 -54.79 12.65 3.78
N ALA A 220 -54.23 13.07 2.64
CA ALA A 220 -54.80 14.13 1.82
C ALA A 220 -56.19 13.73 1.26
N GLU A 221 -56.32 12.51 0.73
CA GLU A 221 -57.59 11.98 0.22
C GLU A 221 -58.66 11.88 1.32
N ALA A 222 -58.28 11.38 2.51
CA ALA A 222 -59.19 11.28 3.65
C ALA A 222 -59.69 12.67 4.13
N LEU A 223 -58.80 13.66 4.18
CA LEU A 223 -59.14 15.04 4.52
C LEU A 223 -60.06 15.68 3.47
N GLU A 224 -59.83 15.41 2.19
CA GLU A 224 -60.69 15.91 1.12
C GLU A 224 -62.11 15.32 1.23
N GLN A 225 -62.24 14.01 1.45
CA GLN A 225 -63.54 13.37 1.65
C GLN A 225 -64.28 13.90 2.89
N ALA A 226 -63.55 14.13 4.00
CA ALA A 226 -64.13 14.70 5.22
C ALA A 226 -64.68 16.11 4.97
N LYS A 227 -63.94 16.96 4.25
CA LYS A 227 -64.37 18.30 3.85
C LYS A 227 -65.58 18.27 2.93
N GLN A 228 -65.61 17.37 1.95
CA GLN A 228 -66.76 17.20 1.05
C GLN A 228 -68.03 16.78 1.81
N LYS A 229 -67.90 16.00 2.89
CA LYS A 229 -69.01 15.60 3.77
C LYS A 229 -69.38 16.66 4.82
N GLY A 230 -68.75 17.83 4.79
CA GLY A 230 -69.03 18.93 5.73
C GLY A 230 -68.53 18.69 7.16
N VAL A 231 -67.60 17.75 7.36
CA VAL A 231 -67.02 17.48 8.67
C VAL A 231 -66.04 18.58 9.02
N THR A 232 -66.32 19.33 10.09
CA THR A 232 -65.48 20.43 10.58
C THR A 232 -65.13 20.23 12.04
N GLY A 233 -63.90 20.57 12.44
CA GLY A 233 -63.48 20.57 13.85
C GLY A 233 -61.98 20.76 14.01
N PRO A 234 -61.51 21.06 15.25
CA PRO A 234 -60.09 21.33 15.53
C PRO A 234 -59.14 20.21 15.07
N TRP A 235 -59.58 18.95 15.15
CA TRP A 235 -58.81 17.78 14.73
C TRP A 235 -58.62 17.71 13.20
N VAL A 236 -59.54 18.26 12.39
CA VAL A 236 -59.40 18.34 10.93
C VAL A 236 -58.31 19.33 10.54
N ASP A 237 -58.21 20.43 11.28
CA ASP A 237 -57.16 21.43 11.11
C ASP A 237 -55.79 20.88 11.54
N GLU A 238 -55.73 20.15 12.66
CA GLU A 238 -54.51 19.48 13.12
C GLU A 238 -53.99 18.42 12.12
N LEU A 239 -54.88 17.61 11.55
CA LEU A 239 -54.53 16.64 10.51
C LEU A 239 -54.10 17.32 9.21
N SER A 240 -54.76 18.43 8.83
CA SER A 240 -54.34 19.23 7.67
C SER A 240 -52.95 19.84 7.88
N ALA A 241 -52.64 20.30 9.10
CA ALA A 241 -51.30 20.77 9.45
C ALA A 241 -50.26 19.63 9.46
N LEU A 242 -50.64 18.43 9.87
CA LEU A 242 -49.78 17.24 9.78
C LEU A 242 -49.45 16.88 8.33
N GLU A 243 -50.45 16.89 7.45
CA GLU A 243 -50.32 16.65 6.02
C GLU A 243 -49.37 17.66 5.36
N ALA A 244 -49.52 18.95 5.69
CA ALA A 244 -48.61 20.00 5.25
C ALA A 244 -47.16 19.76 5.70
N ARG A 245 -46.93 19.30 6.94
CA ARG A 245 -45.58 18.93 7.44
C ARG A 245 -44.98 17.74 6.72
N PHE A 246 -45.79 16.77 6.27
CA PHE A 246 -45.30 15.67 5.44
C PHE A 246 -44.87 16.17 4.06
N ARG A 247 -45.71 16.97 3.38
CA ARG A 247 -45.34 17.56 2.09
C ARG A 247 -44.10 18.43 2.17
N GLU A 248 -43.97 19.24 3.22
CA GLU A 248 -42.81 20.11 3.40
C GLU A 248 -41.51 19.29 3.54
N ARG A 249 -41.54 18.18 4.29
CA ARG A 249 -40.39 17.27 4.42
C ARG A 249 -40.02 16.59 3.10
N LEU A 250 -41.00 16.25 2.27
CA LEU A 250 -40.78 15.63 0.96
C LEU A 250 -40.23 16.62 -0.09
N ALA A 251 -40.53 17.91 0.06
CA ALA A 251 -40.06 19.00 -0.80
C ALA A 251 -38.64 19.50 -0.41
N ARG A 252 -38.29 19.40 0.87
CA ARG A 252 -36.96 19.72 1.43
C ARG A 252 -35.90 18.69 1.12
#